data_AF-A0A922IV69-F1
#
_entry.id   AF-A0A922IV69-F1
#
_cell.length_a   1.000
_cell.length_b   1.000
_cell.length_c   1.000
_cell.angle_alpha   90.00
_cell.angle_beta   90.00
_cell.angle_gamma   90.00
#
_symmetry.space_group_name_H-M   'P 1'
#
loop_
_entity.id
_entity.type
_entity.pdbx_description
1 polymer ?
#
loop_
_entity_poly.entity_id
_entity_poly.type
_entity_poly.pdbx_seq_one_letter_code
_entity_poly.pdbx_strand_id
1 'polypeptide(L)'
;MDAFSSFFGSQSSSRSRWSYDSLKSFGQISPIVQTHLKQVYLSLCCALIASAAGAYLHLVWNIGGLLTTFACMGSMIWLLSTPSHHEHKRVALLMAAAVFEGASIGPLIDLAIEIDPSILVSAFVGTALAFSCFSLAAMLARRREYLYLGGLLSSGLSILLWLHFASSIFGGSAAIFKFELYFGLLLFVGFTIVDPGNN
;
A
#
# COMPACT_ATOMS: atom_id res chain seq x y z
N MET A 1 -18.81 -63.52 -8.89
CA MET A 1 -18.61 -62.66 -7.70
C MET A 1 -17.71 -61.49 -8.10
N ASP A 2 -18.04 -60.82 -9.21
CA ASP A 2 -17.09 -59.97 -9.95
C ASP A 2 -17.63 -58.54 -10.18
N ALA A 3 -18.82 -58.24 -9.65
CA ALA A 3 -19.44 -56.93 -9.73
C ALA A 3 -19.10 -56.01 -8.53
N PHE A 4 -18.61 -56.58 -7.42
CA PHE A 4 -18.24 -55.81 -6.22
C PHE A 4 -16.77 -55.35 -6.20
N SER A 5 -15.91 -55.93 -7.06
CA SER A 5 -14.48 -55.56 -7.16
C SER A 5 -14.22 -54.34 -8.05
N SER A 6 -15.18 -53.91 -8.88
CA SER A 6 -15.03 -52.74 -9.76
C SER A 6 -15.40 -51.42 -9.10
N PHE A 7 -16.19 -51.43 -8.02
CA PHE A 7 -16.61 -50.21 -7.31
C PHE A 7 -15.52 -49.66 -6.38
N PHE A 8 -14.60 -50.51 -5.93
CA PHE A 8 -13.46 -50.13 -5.07
C PHE A 8 -12.17 -49.85 -5.84
N GLY A 9 -12.16 -49.98 -7.17
CA GLY A 9 -10.95 -49.82 -8.00
C GLY A 9 -10.66 -48.39 -8.49
N SER A 10 -11.56 -47.43 -8.31
CA SER A 10 -11.43 -46.10 -8.94
C SER A 10 -11.04 -44.96 -7.99
N GLN A 11 -10.53 -45.27 -6.79
CA GLN A 11 -10.21 -44.23 -5.80
C GLN A 11 -8.81 -44.40 -5.20
N SER A 12 -7.77 -44.47 -6.03
CA SER A 12 -6.39 -44.34 -5.54
C SER A 12 -5.40 -43.96 -6.64
N SER A 13 -5.46 -42.71 -7.11
CA SER A 13 -4.26 -41.98 -7.61
C SER A 13 -4.57 -40.52 -8.01
N SER A 14 -5.39 -39.81 -7.24
CA SER A 14 -5.47 -38.33 -7.32
C SER A 14 -4.98 -37.71 -6.01
N ARG A 15 -3.84 -38.21 -5.51
CA ARG A 15 -3.13 -37.58 -4.40
C ARG A 15 -2.08 -36.63 -4.97
N SER A 16 -2.36 -35.34 -4.81
CA SER A 16 -1.40 -34.24 -4.76
C SER A 16 -0.48 -34.01 -5.97
N ARG A 17 -0.97 -34.15 -7.20
CA ARG A 17 -0.41 -33.32 -8.29
C ARG A 17 -1.07 -31.94 -8.21
N TRP A 18 -0.84 -31.24 -7.09
CA TRP A 18 -0.92 -29.79 -7.11
C TRP A 18 0.06 -29.36 -8.18
N SER A 19 -0.52 -28.88 -9.27
CA SER A 19 0.15 -28.61 -10.51
C SER A 19 1.17 -27.49 -10.27
N TYR A 20 2.42 -27.88 -10.01
CA TYR A 20 3.56 -26.97 -10.09
C TYR A 20 3.65 -26.34 -11.49
N ASP A 21 3.02 -26.93 -12.51
CA ASP A 21 2.86 -26.36 -13.86
C ASP A 21 1.73 -25.33 -13.95
N SER A 22 0.77 -25.31 -13.03
CA SER A 22 -0.24 -24.23 -12.91
C SER A 22 0.27 -23.09 -12.02
N LEU A 23 1.27 -23.36 -11.18
CA LEU A 23 2.13 -22.33 -10.62
C LEU A 23 3.07 -21.85 -11.74
N LYS A 24 3.94 -22.67 -12.33
CA LYS A 24 4.87 -22.29 -13.41
C LYS A 24 4.23 -21.78 -14.71
N SER A 25 2.93 -21.98 -14.94
CA SER A 25 2.15 -21.19 -15.90
C SER A 25 1.76 -19.81 -15.34
N PHE A 26 2.68 -19.20 -14.58
CA PHE A 26 2.81 -17.77 -14.32
C PHE A 26 3.11 -17.03 -15.64
N GLY A 27 2.20 -17.20 -16.59
CA GLY A 27 2.13 -16.45 -17.82
C GLY A 27 2.29 -14.97 -17.50
N GLN A 28 3.05 -14.32 -18.39
CA GLN A 28 3.26 -12.88 -18.46
C GLN A 28 2.06 -12.13 -17.85
N ILE A 29 2.32 -11.29 -16.85
CA ILE A 29 1.32 -10.30 -16.41
C ILE A 29 0.78 -9.65 -17.67
N SER A 30 -0.53 -9.72 -17.88
CA SER A 30 -1.13 -9.06 -19.04
C SER A 30 -0.76 -7.57 -18.95
N PRO A 31 -0.10 -7.00 -19.98
CA PRO A 31 0.41 -5.63 -19.96
C PRO A 31 -0.67 -4.60 -19.63
N ILE A 32 -1.95 -4.97 -19.79
CA ILE A 32 -3.12 -4.20 -19.39
C ILE A 32 -3.16 -3.90 -17.88
N VAL A 33 -2.91 -4.89 -17.01
CA VAL A 33 -3.00 -4.72 -15.55
C VAL A 33 -1.84 -3.87 -15.03
N GLN A 34 -0.66 -4.02 -15.65
CA GLN A 34 0.51 -3.22 -15.30
C GLN A 34 0.31 -1.75 -15.67
N THR A 35 -0.33 -1.48 -16.80
CA THR A 35 -0.66 -0.12 -17.23
C THR A 35 -1.66 0.53 -16.28
N HIS A 36 -2.68 -0.21 -15.85
CA HIS A 36 -3.63 0.25 -14.84
C HIS A 36 -2.97 0.51 -13.49
N LEU A 37 -2.10 -0.39 -12.99
CA LEU A 37 -1.38 -0.16 -11.74
C LEU A 37 -0.51 1.10 -11.80
N LYS A 38 0.24 1.30 -12.88
CA LYS A 38 1.02 2.52 -13.08
C LYS A 38 0.15 3.77 -13.03
N GLN A 39 -1.02 3.76 -13.66
CA GLN A 39 -1.95 4.89 -13.61
C GLN A 39 -2.48 5.16 -12.20
N VAL A 40 -2.78 4.10 -11.42
CA VAL A 40 -3.25 4.24 -10.03
C VAL A 40 -2.15 4.84 -9.14
N TYR A 41 -0.93 4.31 -9.19
CA TYR A 41 0.19 4.83 -8.40
C TYR A 41 0.57 6.27 -8.78
N LEU A 42 0.50 6.61 -10.07
CA LEU A 42 0.71 7.98 -10.55
C LEU A 42 -0.40 8.91 -10.04
N SER A 43 -1.66 8.49 -10.14
CA SER A 43 -2.80 9.26 -9.59
C SER A 43 -2.68 9.47 -8.08
N LEU A 44 -2.21 8.47 -7.34
CA LEU A 44 -2.00 8.55 -5.90
C LEU A 44 -0.85 9.51 -5.59
N CYS A 45 0.26 9.45 -6.32
CA CYS A 45 1.38 10.40 -6.20
C CYS A 45 0.92 11.85 -6.47
N CYS A 46 0.15 12.08 -7.53
CA CYS A 46 -0.44 13.39 -7.83
C CYS A 46 -1.36 13.87 -6.69
N ALA A 47 -2.22 13.00 -6.15
CA ALA A 47 -3.09 13.33 -5.02
C ALA A 47 -2.27 13.68 -3.77
N LEU A 48 -1.17 12.98 -3.52
CA LEU A 48 -0.24 13.26 -2.41
C LEU A 48 0.38 14.66 -2.53
N ILE A 49 0.85 15.03 -3.73
CA ILE A 49 1.37 16.38 -4.01
C ILE A 49 0.27 17.43 -3.83
N ALA A 50 -0.93 17.14 -4.31
CA ALA A 50 -2.08 18.04 -4.16
C ALA A 50 -2.47 18.23 -2.68
N SER A 51 -2.42 17.17 -1.89
CA SER A 51 -2.64 17.22 -0.45
C SER A 51 -1.56 18.02 0.26
N ALA A 52 -0.27 17.81 -0.08
CA ALA A 52 0.82 18.63 0.44
C ALA A 52 0.66 20.11 0.09
N ALA A 53 0.21 20.43 -1.13
CA ALA A 53 -0.14 21.79 -1.52
C ALA A 53 -1.30 22.33 -0.68
N GLY A 54 -2.34 21.54 -0.42
CA GLY A 54 -3.44 21.91 0.47
C GLY A 54 -3.00 22.22 1.90
N ALA A 55 -2.12 21.39 2.48
CA ALA A 55 -1.51 21.65 3.77
C ALA A 55 -0.70 22.94 3.76
N TYR A 56 0.08 23.20 2.72
CA TYR A 56 0.83 24.46 2.57
C TYR A 56 -0.09 25.68 2.43
N LEU A 57 -1.19 25.56 1.67
CA LEU A 57 -2.20 26.63 1.56
C LEU A 57 -2.82 26.95 2.92
N HIS A 58 -3.01 25.95 3.78
CA HIS A 58 -3.43 26.17 5.16
C HIS A 58 -2.43 27.02 5.94
N LEU A 59 -1.13 26.69 5.88
CA LEU A 59 -0.09 27.42 6.62
C LEU A 59 -0.02 28.91 6.23
N VAL A 60 -0.29 29.23 4.95
CA VAL A 60 -0.21 30.61 4.44
C VAL A 60 -1.49 31.40 4.69
N TRP A 61 -2.66 30.80 4.47
CA TRP A 61 -3.94 31.51 4.49
C TRP A 61 -4.85 31.19 5.68
N ASN A 62 -4.49 30.22 6.53
CA ASN A 62 -5.27 29.74 7.67
C ASN A 62 -6.73 29.40 7.30
N ILE A 63 -6.92 28.77 6.12
CA ILE A 63 -8.24 28.42 5.56
C ILE A 63 -8.78 27.09 6.13
N GLY A 64 -7.94 26.34 6.83
CA GLY A 64 -8.23 24.95 7.22
C GLY A 64 -8.96 24.85 8.55
N GLY A 65 -9.60 23.70 8.73
CA GLY A 65 -10.48 23.42 9.86
C GLY A 65 -11.80 22.85 9.37
N LEU A 66 -12.90 23.15 10.06
CA LEU A 66 -14.21 22.53 9.77
C LEU A 66 -14.70 22.78 8.34
N LEU A 67 -14.45 23.97 7.77
CA LEU A 67 -14.91 24.32 6.43
C LEU A 67 -14.25 23.46 5.34
N THR A 68 -12.93 23.26 5.42
CA THR A 68 -12.20 22.40 4.49
C THR A 68 -12.58 20.93 4.69
N THR A 69 -12.92 20.52 5.91
CA THR A 69 -13.42 19.16 6.18
C THR A 69 -14.78 18.92 5.52
N PHE A 70 -15.71 19.88 5.64
CA PHE A 70 -17.00 19.80 4.93
C PHE A 70 -16.83 19.84 3.40
N ALA A 71 -15.89 20.66 2.89
CA ALA A 71 -15.56 20.70 1.47
C ALA A 71 -14.97 19.37 0.97
N CYS A 72 -14.07 18.75 1.75
CA CYS A 72 -13.54 17.43 1.48
C CYS A 72 -14.67 16.38 1.44
N MET A 73 -15.53 16.35 2.46
CA MET A 73 -16.68 15.45 2.52
C MET A 73 -17.59 15.60 1.29
N GLY A 74 -17.91 16.85 0.93
CA GLY A 74 -18.74 17.16 -0.25
C GLY A 74 -18.09 16.69 -1.55
N SER A 75 -16.78 16.90 -1.71
CA SER A 75 -16.04 16.45 -2.89
C SER A 75 -15.98 14.92 -3.00
N MET A 76 -15.89 14.19 -1.88
CA MET A 76 -15.92 12.73 -1.85
C MET A 76 -17.31 12.17 -2.16
N ILE A 77 -18.38 12.78 -1.63
CA ILE A 77 -19.76 12.40 -1.96
C ILE A 77 -20.03 12.63 -3.46
N TRP A 78 -19.53 13.73 -4.01
CA TRP A 78 -19.63 14.02 -5.44
C TRP A 78 -18.83 13.01 -6.28
N LEU A 79 -17.63 12.64 -5.82
CA LEU A 79 -16.83 11.62 -6.48
C LEU A 79 -17.55 10.27 -6.54
N LEU A 80 -18.21 9.85 -5.46
CA LEU A 80 -19.00 8.61 -5.39
C LEU A 80 -20.22 8.64 -6.30
N SER A 81 -20.82 9.82 -6.48
CA SER A 81 -21.98 10.04 -7.34
C SER A 81 -21.61 10.18 -8.83
N THR A 82 -20.31 10.31 -9.15
CA THR A 82 -19.84 10.49 -10.53
C THR A 82 -19.66 9.12 -11.22
N PRO A 83 -20.37 8.87 -12.34
CA PRO A 83 -20.30 7.59 -13.05
C PRO A 83 -18.91 7.31 -13.65
N SER A 84 -18.52 6.03 -13.69
CA SER A 84 -17.18 5.54 -14.05
C SER A 84 -16.66 5.97 -15.42
N HIS A 85 -17.55 6.37 -16.34
CA HIS A 85 -17.22 6.80 -17.70
C HIS A 85 -16.53 8.19 -17.75
N HIS A 86 -16.64 9.00 -16.70
CA HIS A 86 -16.04 10.34 -16.67
C HIS A 86 -14.73 10.37 -15.86
N GLU A 87 -13.71 9.65 -16.35
CA GLU A 87 -12.42 9.48 -15.65
C GLU A 87 -11.75 10.82 -15.30
N HIS A 88 -11.72 11.79 -16.23
CA HIS A 88 -11.15 13.12 -15.98
C HIS A 88 -11.85 13.89 -14.86
N LYS A 89 -13.19 13.79 -14.75
CA LYS A 89 -13.95 14.44 -13.68
C LYS A 89 -13.67 13.76 -12.34
N ARG A 90 -13.53 12.44 -12.32
CA ARG A 90 -13.19 11.68 -11.11
C ARG A 90 -11.79 12.03 -10.60
N VAL A 91 -10.80 12.11 -11.50
CA VAL A 91 -9.44 12.54 -11.12
C VAL A 91 -9.45 14.00 -10.63
N ALA A 92 -10.17 14.91 -11.30
CA ALA A 92 -10.27 16.29 -10.83
C ALA A 92 -10.91 16.40 -9.43
N LEU A 93 -11.98 15.66 -9.17
CA LEU A 93 -12.63 15.59 -7.85
C LEU A 93 -11.72 14.95 -6.81
N LEU A 94 -10.95 13.92 -7.16
CA LEU A 94 -9.92 13.33 -6.29
C LEU A 94 -8.85 14.35 -5.92
N MET A 95 -8.36 15.13 -6.89
CA MET A 95 -7.35 16.16 -6.63
C MET A 95 -7.91 17.29 -5.75
N ALA A 96 -9.15 17.72 -5.99
CA ALA A 96 -9.83 18.71 -5.15
C ALA A 96 -10.02 18.19 -3.72
N ALA A 97 -10.48 16.94 -3.57
CA ALA A 97 -10.61 16.28 -2.27
C ALA A 97 -9.26 16.21 -1.55
N ALA A 98 -8.20 15.82 -2.24
CA ALA A 98 -6.86 15.73 -1.68
C ALA A 98 -6.34 17.09 -1.18
N VAL A 99 -6.56 18.18 -1.93
CA VAL A 99 -6.22 19.55 -1.49
C VAL A 99 -7.00 19.91 -0.22
N PHE A 100 -8.32 19.69 -0.19
CA PHE A 100 -9.13 20.00 0.97
C PHE A 100 -8.78 19.14 2.19
N GLU A 101 -8.46 17.87 1.98
CA GLU A 101 -7.99 16.97 3.02
C GLU A 101 -6.66 17.45 3.61
N GLY A 102 -5.69 17.80 2.76
CA GLY A 102 -4.42 18.37 3.19
C GLY A 102 -4.59 19.67 3.98
N ALA A 103 -5.46 20.56 3.50
CA ALA A 103 -5.78 21.80 4.20
C ALA A 103 -6.47 21.56 5.55
N SER A 104 -7.26 20.49 5.67
CA SER A 104 -7.95 20.11 6.92
C SER A 104 -7.01 19.53 7.97
N ILE A 105 -5.93 18.87 7.53
CA ILE A 105 -4.85 18.38 8.40
C ILE A 105 -3.88 19.51 8.81
N GLY A 106 -3.88 20.64 8.08
CA GLY A 106 -3.05 21.80 8.33
C GLY A 106 -2.96 22.27 9.80
N PRO A 107 -4.08 22.46 10.53
CA PRO A 107 -4.03 22.86 11.94
C PRO A 107 -3.31 21.85 12.84
N LEU A 108 -3.35 20.57 12.47
CA LEU A 108 -2.66 19.51 13.19
C LEU A 108 -1.16 19.52 12.88
N ILE A 109 -0.78 19.92 11.67
CA ILE A 109 0.62 20.16 11.29
C ILE A 109 1.17 21.37 12.05
N ASP A 110 0.40 22.45 12.20
CA ASP A 110 0.79 23.60 13.03
C ASP A 110 1.06 23.18 14.48
N LEU A 111 0.15 22.39 15.07
CA LEU A 111 0.36 21.85 16.42
C LEU A 111 1.62 20.96 16.50
N ALA A 112 1.87 20.13 15.49
CA ALA A 112 3.07 19.29 15.46
C ALA A 112 4.35 20.12 15.35
N ILE A 113 4.34 21.22 14.59
CA ILE A 113 5.47 22.16 14.48
C ILE A 113 5.71 22.86 15.82
N GLU A 114 4.66 23.26 16.53
CA GLU A 114 4.77 23.89 17.86
C GLU A 114 5.33 22.95 18.93
N ILE A 115 4.97 21.66 18.88
CA ILE A 115 5.47 20.65 19.82
C ILE A 115 6.93 20.31 19.52
N ASP A 116 7.20 19.77 18.33
CA ASP A 116 8.55 19.46 17.85
C ASP A 116 8.54 19.22 16.34
N PRO A 117 9.20 20.08 15.54
CA PRO A 117 9.26 19.92 14.08
C PRO A 117 9.98 18.64 13.64
N SER A 118 10.80 18.02 14.50
CA SER A 118 11.49 16.77 14.18
C SER A 118 10.52 15.61 13.93
N ILE A 119 9.35 15.62 14.58
CA ILE A 119 8.30 14.62 14.42
C ILE A 119 7.71 14.71 13.00
N LEU A 120 7.44 15.93 12.52
CA LEU A 120 6.91 16.15 11.18
C LEU A 120 7.88 15.63 10.11
N VAL A 121 9.17 15.96 10.23
CA VAL A 121 10.20 15.54 9.27
C VAL A 121 10.36 14.02 9.27
N SER A 122 10.44 13.39 10.45
CA SER A 122 10.60 11.94 10.55
C SER A 122 9.37 11.16 10.05
N ALA A 123 8.16 11.63 10.35
CA ALA A 123 6.92 11.05 9.84
C ALA A 123 6.81 11.18 8.31
N PHE A 124 7.16 12.35 7.76
CA PHE A 124 7.16 12.58 6.32
C PHE A 124 8.20 11.73 5.60
N VAL A 125 9.44 11.68 6.10
CA VAL A 125 10.51 10.87 5.49
C VAL A 125 10.17 9.38 5.57
N GLY A 126 9.66 8.90 6.71
CA GLY A 126 9.25 7.50 6.87
C GLY A 126 8.14 7.11 5.91
N THR A 127 7.09 7.93 5.79
CA THR A 127 5.97 7.68 4.87
C THR A 127 6.38 7.80 3.40
N ALA A 128 7.24 8.76 3.04
CA ALA A 128 7.77 8.92 1.69
C ALA A 128 8.67 7.74 1.28
N LEU A 129 9.53 7.25 2.18
CA LEU A 129 10.37 6.08 1.94
C LEU A 129 9.53 4.81 1.77
N ALA A 130 8.52 4.60 2.62
CA ALA A 130 7.60 3.49 2.46
C ALA A 130 6.85 3.60 1.12
N PHE A 131 6.18 4.72 0.85
CA PHE A 131 5.41 4.93 -0.37
C PHE A 131 6.24 4.81 -1.65
N SER A 132 7.47 5.32 -1.65
CA SER A 132 8.40 5.19 -2.78
C SER A 132 8.85 3.75 -2.97
N CYS A 133 9.19 3.02 -1.91
CA CYS A 133 9.51 1.60 -1.98
C CYS A 133 8.34 0.80 -2.60
N PHE A 134 7.11 1.04 -2.15
CA PHE A 134 5.91 0.39 -2.71
C PHE A 134 5.63 0.78 -4.15
N SER A 135 5.74 2.07 -4.47
CA SER A 135 5.55 2.57 -5.84
C SER A 135 6.58 1.98 -6.79
N LEU A 136 7.86 1.95 -6.40
CA LEU A 136 8.92 1.34 -7.21
C LEU A 136 8.71 -0.16 -7.35
N ALA A 137 8.39 -0.87 -6.26
CA ALA A 137 8.08 -2.29 -6.31
C ALA A 137 6.92 -2.57 -7.28
N ALA A 138 5.85 -1.77 -7.23
CA ALA A 138 4.70 -1.91 -8.13
C ALA A 138 5.02 -1.54 -9.60
N MET A 139 5.90 -0.57 -9.83
CA MET A 139 6.30 -0.13 -11.19
C MET A 139 7.32 -1.06 -11.84
N LEU A 140 8.26 -1.61 -11.06
CA LEU A 140 9.33 -2.51 -11.50
C LEU A 140 8.90 -3.98 -11.55
N ALA A 141 7.80 -4.34 -10.88
CA ALA A 141 7.15 -5.64 -10.97
C ALA A 141 6.72 -5.95 -12.42
N ARG A 142 7.62 -6.56 -13.19
CA ARG A 142 7.40 -6.97 -14.58
C ARG A 142 7.01 -8.45 -14.71
N ARG A 143 6.99 -9.22 -13.60
CA ARG A 143 6.61 -10.65 -13.50
C ARG A 143 5.64 -10.89 -12.33
N ARG A 144 4.72 -11.89 -12.46
CA ARG A 144 3.73 -12.25 -11.41
C ARG A 144 4.36 -12.70 -10.09
N GLU A 145 5.64 -13.08 -10.12
CA GLU A 145 6.50 -13.33 -8.95
C GLU A 145 6.49 -12.13 -7.97
N TYR A 146 6.32 -10.91 -8.47
CA TYR A 146 6.28 -9.71 -7.62
C TYR A 146 4.91 -9.37 -7.02
N LEU A 147 3.83 -10.04 -7.44
CA LEU A 147 2.54 -9.95 -6.71
C LEU A 147 2.68 -10.60 -5.32
N TYR A 148 3.51 -11.64 -5.23
CA TYR A 148 3.94 -12.19 -3.94
C TYR A 148 4.83 -11.21 -3.18
N LEU A 149 5.74 -10.46 -3.84
CA LEU A 149 6.46 -9.37 -3.16
C LEU A 149 5.49 -8.31 -2.60
N GLY A 150 4.49 -7.85 -3.36
CA GLY A 150 3.51 -6.88 -2.86
C GLY A 150 2.74 -7.39 -1.63
N GLY A 151 2.31 -8.66 -1.66
CA GLY A 151 1.70 -9.32 -0.50
C GLY A 151 2.67 -9.45 0.68
N LEU A 152 3.92 -9.79 0.42
CA LEU A 152 4.94 -10.04 1.44
C LEU A 152 5.49 -8.75 2.07
N LEU A 153 5.69 -7.68 1.29
CA LEU A 153 5.97 -6.35 1.82
C LEU A 153 4.77 -5.82 2.63
N SER A 154 3.53 -6.04 2.17
CA SER A 154 2.33 -5.67 2.91
C SER A 154 2.25 -6.41 4.25
N SER A 155 2.55 -7.71 4.27
CA SER A 155 2.67 -8.49 5.51
C SER A 155 3.79 -7.97 6.42
N GLY A 156 4.95 -7.63 5.85
CA GLY A 156 6.08 -7.04 6.57
C GLY A 156 5.71 -5.70 7.22
N LEU A 157 5.05 -4.80 6.49
CA LEU A 157 4.52 -3.55 7.04
C LEU A 157 3.49 -3.78 8.14
N SER A 158 2.56 -4.74 7.95
CA SER A 158 1.53 -5.05 8.93
C SER A 158 2.15 -5.53 10.25
N ILE A 159 3.18 -6.37 10.16
CA ILE A 159 3.99 -6.80 11.31
C ILE A 159 4.71 -5.60 11.95
N LEU A 160 5.38 -4.75 11.17
CA LEU A 160 6.05 -3.56 11.68
C LEU A 160 5.08 -2.59 12.37
N LEU A 161 3.86 -2.45 11.86
CA LEU A 161 2.81 -1.61 12.44
C LEU A 161 2.31 -2.19 13.77
N TRP A 162 2.06 -3.50 13.83
CA TRP A 162 1.69 -4.19 15.07
C TRP A 162 2.80 -4.14 16.13
N LEU A 163 4.06 -4.27 15.70
CA LEU A 163 5.22 -4.16 16.58
C LEU A 163 5.41 -2.73 17.10
N HIS A 164 5.24 -1.71 16.26
CA HIS A 164 5.26 -0.31 16.70
C HIS A 164 4.13 -0.01 17.70
N PHE A 165 2.93 -0.56 17.47
CA PHE A 165 1.81 -0.41 18.38
C PHE A 165 2.05 -1.14 19.71
N ALA A 166 2.57 -2.37 19.66
CA ALA A 166 2.97 -3.11 20.86
C ALA A 166 4.08 -2.38 21.62
N SER A 167 5.11 -1.87 20.94
CA SER A 167 6.19 -1.11 21.57
C SER A 167 5.68 0.18 22.23
N SER A 168 4.69 0.84 21.63
CA SER A 168 4.05 2.04 22.20
C SER A 168 3.25 1.72 23.48
N ILE A 169 2.52 0.60 23.51
CA ILE A 169 1.74 0.16 24.68
C ILE A 169 2.63 -0.38 25.80
N PHE A 170 3.69 -1.12 25.47
CA PHE A 170 4.54 -1.81 26.44
C PHE A 170 5.81 -1.03 26.82
N GLY A 171 5.98 0.21 26.35
CA GLY A 171 7.09 1.09 26.74
C GLY A 171 8.46 0.63 26.20
N GLY A 172 8.48 0.11 24.97
CA GLY A 172 9.66 -0.48 24.36
C GLY A 172 10.76 0.53 24.04
N SER A 173 11.91 0.35 24.70
CA SER A 173 13.18 1.03 24.41
C SER A 173 13.45 1.09 22.90
N ALA A 174 13.82 2.27 22.39
CA ALA A 174 14.14 2.54 20.99
C ALA A 174 15.17 1.57 20.37
N ALA A 175 15.93 0.83 21.19
CA ALA A 175 16.84 -0.22 20.74
C ALA A 175 16.13 -1.50 20.25
N ILE A 176 15.04 -1.91 20.92
CA ILE A 176 14.25 -3.09 20.54
C ILE A 176 13.53 -2.82 19.23
N PHE A 177 12.96 -1.62 19.09
CA PHE A 177 12.32 -1.17 17.86
C PHE A 177 13.31 -1.11 16.68
N LYS A 178 14.53 -0.58 16.88
CA LYS A 178 15.59 -0.60 15.86
C LYS A 178 15.98 -2.03 15.47
N PHE A 179 16.13 -2.92 16.45
CA PHE A 179 16.48 -4.31 16.19
C PHE A 179 15.39 -5.03 15.38
N GLU A 180 14.12 -4.87 15.75
CA GLU A 180 13.00 -5.45 15.00
C GLU A 180 12.89 -4.90 13.58
N LEU A 181 13.14 -3.61 13.40
CA LEU A 181 13.13 -2.95 12.08
C LEU A 181 14.24 -3.51 11.18
N TYR A 182 15.47 -3.63 11.69
CA TYR A 182 16.58 -4.21 10.92
C TYR A 182 16.42 -5.72 10.71
N PHE A 183 15.85 -6.43 11.67
CA PHE A 183 15.60 -7.87 11.57
C PHE A 183 14.49 -8.19 10.56
N GLY A 184 13.38 -7.44 10.58
CA GLY A 184 12.32 -7.53 9.57
C GLY A 184 12.82 -7.21 8.17
N LEU A 185 13.66 -6.18 8.03
CA LEU A 185 14.33 -5.84 6.77
C LEU A 185 15.27 -6.98 6.31
N LEU A 186 16.03 -7.60 7.22
CA LEU A 186 16.94 -8.69 6.91
C LEU A 186 16.20 -9.97 6.48
N LEU A 187 15.11 -10.34 7.16
CA LEU A 187 14.26 -11.44 6.72
C LEU A 187 13.62 -11.17 5.35
N PHE A 188 13.23 -9.92 5.11
CA PHE A 188 12.68 -9.48 3.82
C PHE A 188 13.72 -9.57 2.69
N VAL A 189 14.93 -9.04 2.90
CA VAL A 189 16.06 -9.15 1.96
C VAL A 189 16.47 -10.62 1.77
N GLY A 190 16.50 -11.41 2.85
CA GLY A 190 16.81 -12.84 2.80
C GLY A 190 15.81 -13.63 1.97
N PHE A 191 14.50 -13.38 2.15
CA PHE A 191 13.46 -14.05 1.37
C PHE A 191 13.50 -13.65 -0.12
N THR A 192 13.77 -12.39 -0.43
CA THR A 192 13.91 -11.94 -1.84
C THR A 192 15.14 -12.51 -2.54
N ILE A 193 16.22 -12.79 -1.81
CA ILE A 193 17.41 -13.50 -2.34
C ILE A 193 17.16 -15.02 -2.44
N VAL A 194 16.36 -15.58 -1.53
CA VAL A 194 15.90 -16.98 -1.53
C VAL A 194 14.72 -17.20 -2.51
N ASP A 195 14.42 -16.21 -3.35
CA ASP A 195 13.70 -16.41 -4.60
C ASP A 195 14.68 -16.55 -5.79
N PRO A 196 15.52 -17.62 -5.86
CA PRO A 196 16.20 -17.94 -7.10
C PRO A 196 15.17 -18.58 -8.03
N GLY A 197 14.71 -17.78 -8.99
CA GLY A 197 14.52 -18.34 -10.31
C GLY A 197 15.78 -19.13 -10.70
N ASN A 198 15.62 -20.45 -10.86
CA ASN A 198 16.55 -21.43 -11.41
C ASN A 198 17.41 -22.24 -10.42
N ASN A 199 16.85 -23.33 -9.87
CA ASN A 199 16.96 -24.68 -10.49
C ASN A 199 15.84 -25.60 -9.96
#